data_AF-A0A497R8T4-F1
#
_entry.id   AF-A0A497R8T4-F1
#
_cell.length_a   1.000
_cell.length_b   1.000
_cell.length_c   1.000
_cell.angle_alpha   90.00
_cell.angle_beta   90.00
_cell.angle_gamma   90.00
#
_symmetry.space_group_name_H-M   'P 1'
#
loop_
_entity.id
_entity.type
_entity.pdbx_description
1 polymer ?
#
loop_
_entity_poly.entity_id
_entity_poly.type
_entity_poly.pdbx_seq_one_letter_code
_entity_poly.pdbx_strand_id
1 'polypeptide(L)' 'MIFETQLLTNNKPTGIMVLDKRLNGGLPEGSLVCVYADPISMPEAFLYQFASVRTTYYFNTSRPPEFI' A
#
# COMPACT_ATOMS: atom_id res chain seq x y z
N MET A 1 -22.15 -12.89 21.57
CA MET A 1 -22.08 -12.92 20.09
C MET A 1 -21.86 -11.49 19.65
N ILE A 2 -20.60 -11.06 19.66
CA ILE A 2 -20.24 -9.70 19.29
C ILE A 2 -19.99 -9.78 17.78
N PHE A 3 -20.96 -9.35 16.98
CA PHE A 3 -20.71 -9.08 15.58
C PHE A 3 -19.82 -7.84 15.56
N GLU A 4 -18.50 -8.07 15.57
CA GLU A 4 -17.55 -7.04 15.16
C GLU A 4 -18.06 -6.49 13.83
N THR A 5 -18.11 -5.18 13.76
CA THR A 5 -18.25 -4.42 12.53
C THR A 5 -17.11 -4.81 11.60
N GLN A 6 -17.26 -5.94 10.92
CA GLN A 6 -16.75 -6.14 9.59
C GLN A 6 -17.54 -5.16 8.71
N LEU A 7 -17.25 -3.87 8.91
CA LEU A 7 -17.41 -2.86 7.88
C LEU A 7 -16.92 -3.54 6.62
N LEU A 8 -17.70 -3.49 5.54
CA LEU A 8 -17.25 -3.93 4.23
C LEU A 8 -16.02 -3.09 3.84
N THR A 9 -14.86 -3.36 4.44
CA THR A 9 -13.60 -2.75 4.10
C THR A 9 -13.26 -3.37 2.78
N ASN A 10 -13.58 -2.62 1.74
CA ASN A 10 -13.24 -2.94 0.37
C ASN A 10 -11.71 -2.85 0.25
N ASN A 11 -11.04 -3.91 0.68
CA ASN A 11 -9.59 -3.97 0.68
C ASN A 11 -9.10 -3.87 -0.75
N LYS A 12 -8.11 -3.02 -0.95
CA LYS A 12 -7.53 -2.78 -2.26
C LYS A 12 -6.22 -3.55 -2.36
N PRO A 13 -6.02 -4.36 -3.42
CA PRO A 13 -4.84 -5.20 -3.55
C PRO A 13 -3.57 -4.34 -3.59
N THR A 14 -2.50 -4.87 -3.01
CA THR A 14 -1.16 -4.29 -3.03
C THR A 14 -0.40 -4.67 -4.30
N GLY A 15 -0.82 -5.74 -4.98
CA GLY A 15 -0.06 -6.32 -6.09
C GLY A 15 1.08 -7.23 -5.62
N ILE A 16 1.20 -7.47 -4.31
CA ILE A 16 2.13 -8.43 -3.71
C ILE A 16 1.29 -9.56 -3.13
N MET A 17 1.19 -10.68 -3.84
CA MET A 17 0.30 -11.79 -3.49
C MET A 17 0.45 -12.27 -2.04
N VAL A 18 1.69 -12.39 -1.55
CA VAL A 18 1.97 -12.81 -0.16
C VAL A 18 1.46 -11.78 0.86
N LEU A 19 1.59 -10.49 0.55
CA LEU A 19 1.13 -9.41 1.41
C LEU A 19 -0.40 -9.33 1.41
N ASP A 20 -1.03 -9.42 0.24
CA ASP A 20 -2.49 -9.43 0.12
C ASP A 20 -3.12 -10.58 0.92
N LYS A 21 -2.50 -11.76 0.89
CA LYS A 21 -2.93 -12.89 1.72
C LYS A 21 -2.79 -12.61 3.22
N ARG A 22 -1.74 -11.91 3.63
CA ARG A 22 -1.52 -11.54 5.05
C ARG A 22 -2.45 -10.42 5.53
N LEU A 23 -2.92 -9.58 4.63
CA LEU A 23 -3.80 -8.44 4.91
C LEU A 23 -5.27 -8.71 4.56
N ASN A 24 -5.67 -9.97 4.41
CA ASN A 24 -7.06 -10.34 4.07
C ASN A 24 -7.60 -9.60 2.83
N GLY A 25 -6.79 -9.50 1.77
CA GLY A 25 -7.18 -8.89 0.49
C GLY A 25 -6.54 -7.53 0.18
N GLY A 26 -5.68 -7.02 1.05
CA GLY A 26 -4.87 -5.82 0.78
C GLY A 26 -5.10 -4.69 1.78
N LEU A 27 -4.97 -3.44 1.33
CA LEU A 27 -5.06 -2.26 2.18
C LEU A 27 -6.52 -1.79 2.31
N PRO A 28 -7.02 -1.43 3.51
CA PRO A 28 -8.39 -0.93 3.67
C PRO A 28 -8.64 0.34 2.84
N GLU A 29 -9.75 0.39 2.11
CA GLU A 29 -10.15 1.60 1.38
C GLU A 29 -10.35 2.79 2.34
N GLY A 30 -9.90 3.98 1.92
CA GLY A 30 -9.98 5.21 2.73
C GLY A 30 -8.99 5.29 3.89
N SER A 31 -8.07 4.33 4.03
CA SER A 31 -7.05 4.35 5.07
C SER A 31 -5.78 5.12 4.68
N LEU A 32 -5.07 5.62 5.71
CA LEU A 32 -3.70 6.10 5.59
C LEU A 32 -2.75 4.99 6.07
N VAL A 33 -1.82 4.60 5.21
CA VAL A 33 -0.88 3.50 5.46
C VAL A 33 0.55 4.04 5.43
N CYS A 34 1.37 3.62 6.39
CA CYS A 34 2.79 3.95 6.45
C CYS A 34 3.62 2.68 6.24
N VAL A 35 4.57 2.72 5.31
CA VAL A 35 5.60 1.69 5.13
C VAL A 35 6.86 2.19 5.83
N TYR A 36 7.26 1.51 6.90
CA TYR A 36 8.47 1.84 7.66
C TYR A 36 9.45 0.68 7.61
N ALA A 37 10.66 0.95 7.15
CA ALA A 37 11.74 -0.04 7.06
C ALA A 37 13.11 0.66 7.04
N ASP A 38 14.16 -0.13 7.21
CA ASP A 38 15.54 0.34 7.03
C ASP A 38 15.77 0.77 5.57
N PRO A 39 16.44 1.91 5.28
CA PRO A 39 16.73 2.33 3.92
C PRO A 39 17.43 1.27 3.05
N ILE A 40 18.26 0.40 3.65
CA ILE A 40 18.92 -0.69 2.93
C ILE A 40 17.94 -1.70 2.33
N SER A 41 16.72 -1.78 2.89
CA SER A 41 15.67 -2.70 2.45
C SER A 41 14.81 -2.16 1.30
N MET A 42 15.04 -0.91 0.87
CA MET A 42 14.36 -0.26 -0.25
C MET A 42 12.82 -0.31 -0.13
N PRO A 43 12.23 0.29 0.93
CA PRO A 43 10.78 0.29 1.15
C PRO A 43 9.98 0.89 -0.01
N GLU A 44 10.58 1.76 -0.83
CA GLU A 44 9.98 2.36 -2.01
C GLU A 44 9.52 1.31 -3.03
N ALA A 45 10.13 0.12 -3.05
CA ALA A 45 9.69 -1.00 -3.89
C ALA A 45 8.23 -1.38 -3.63
N PHE A 46 7.77 -1.30 -2.38
CA PHE A 46 6.36 -1.50 -2.04
C PHE A 46 5.48 -0.42 -2.67
N LEU A 47 5.89 0.85 -2.58
CA LEU A 47 5.12 1.98 -3.15
C LEU A 47 4.97 1.84 -4.67
N TYR A 48 6.05 1.47 -5.38
CA TYR A 48 6.00 1.21 -6.82
C TYR A 48 5.06 0.05 -7.15
N GLN A 49 5.13 -1.06 -6.40
CA GLN A 49 4.25 -2.19 -6.62
C GLN A 49 2.77 -1.83 -6.35
N PHE A 50 2.49 -1.06 -5.31
CA PHE A 50 1.13 -0.59 -5.00
C PHE A 50 0.58 0.31 -6.12
N ALA A 51 1.44 1.11 -6.75
CA ALA A 51 1.08 1.94 -7.89
C ALA A 51 0.88 1.13 -9.19
N SER A 52 1.45 -0.06 -9.32
CA SER A 52 1.32 -0.88 -10.53
C SER A 52 -0.09 -1.45 -10.75
N VAL A 53 -0.88 -1.59 -9.69
CA VAL A 53 -2.21 -2.22 -9.75
C VAL A 53 -3.35 -1.24 -10.06
N ARG A 54 -3.10 0.07 -9.97
CA ARG A 54 -4.12 1.10 -10.15
C ARG A 54 -3.50 2.46 -10.48
N THR A 55 -4.22 3.32 -11.18
CA THR A 55 -3.81 4.72 -11.38
C THR A 55 -3.56 5.39 -10.03
N THR A 56 -2.33 5.84 -9.82
CA THR A 56 -1.84 6.34 -8.54
C THR A 56 -1.06 7.62 -8.77
N TYR A 57 -1.28 8.63 -7.93
CA TYR A 57 -0.43 9.82 -7.89
C TYR A 57 0.72 9.58 -6.92
N TYR A 58 1.95 9.78 -7.39
CA TYR A 58 3.14 9.70 -6.58
C TYR A 58 3.63 11.10 -6.24
N PHE A 59 3.74 11.38 -4.94
CA PHE A 59 4.30 12.63 -4.43
C PHE A 59 5.58 12.28 -3.69
N ASN A 60 6.67 12.97 -4.03
CA ASN A 60 7.91 12.92 -3.27
C ASN A 60 8.38 14.33 -2.92
N THR A 61 9.24 14.42 -1.93
CA THR A 61 9.93 15.67 -1.56
C THR A 61 11.44 15.55 -1.67
N SER A 62 11.93 14.34 -1.94
CA SER A 62 13.35 14.00 -1.90
C SER A 62 14.07 14.13 -3.23
N ARG A 63 13.34 14.11 -4.37
CA ARG A 63 13.95 14.15 -5.71
C ARG A 63 13.20 15.12 -6.64
N PRO A 64 13.91 15.89 -7.47
CA PRO A 64 13.27 16.68 -8.52
C PRO A 64 12.52 15.80 -9.54
N PRO A 65 11.50 16.36 -10.24
CA PRO A 65 10.71 15.62 -11.24
C PRO A 65 11.52 14.98 -12.35
N GLU A 66 12.66 15.58 -12.74
CA GLU A 66 13.53 15.06 -13.80
C GLU A 66 14.30 13.78 -13.43
N PHE A 67 14.24 13.34 -12.17
CA PHE A 67 14.93 12.15 -11.65
C PHE A 67 13.98 11.07 -11.09
N ILE A 68 12.69 11.13 -11.44
CA ILE A 68 11.67 10.14 -11.07
C ILE A 68 11.33 9.26 -12.27
#